data_AF-A0A7X8K2C8-F1
#
_entry.id   AF-A0A7X8K2C8-F1
#
_cell.length_a   1.000
_cell.length_b   1.000
_cell.length_c   1.000
_cell.angle_alpha   90.00
_cell.angle_beta   90.00
_cell.angle_gamma   90.00
#
_symmetry.space_group_name_H-M   'P 1'
#
loop_
_entity.id
_entity.type
_entity.pdbx_description
1 polymer ?
#
loop_
_entity_poly.entity_id
_entity_poly.type
_entity_poly.pdbx_seq_one_letter_code
_entity_poly.pdbx_strand_id
1 'polypeptide(L)'
;MDSEIIRAYLWQDVVRLGFCPASTVDKKTWLRQYCMSLKDFWEVESYPPEPDLLSNQALQIKINKATIIGLDIDCTIHSNTKFNAQFLFSPSGNDPFLMWIHDMDDSYFSFPNQKLLTSINSRNGNRRTAVRELTTDNIRSIIDGLLLHPAVHMHLISPIEDHEIRIGSGIGNPFQFLFNLRYHLCPIQEKRAAEKERLVEIFAKAIRGNVKIPPCELMAQPQ
;
A
#
# COMPACT_ATOMS: atom_id res chain seq x y z
N MET A 1 10.45 26.22 -0.01
CA MET A 1 11.14 25.17 0.77
C MET A 1 11.86 24.25 -0.22
N ASP A 2 12.92 23.53 0.17
CA ASP A 2 13.53 22.52 -0.70
C ASP A 2 12.47 21.48 -1.12
N SER A 3 12.41 21.13 -2.40
CA SER A 3 11.37 20.24 -2.95
C SER A 3 11.35 18.86 -2.32
N GLU A 4 12.51 18.34 -1.88
CA GLU A 4 12.61 17.05 -1.21
C GLU A 4 12.05 17.13 0.20
N ILE A 5 12.24 18.25 0.90
CA ILE A 5 11.64 18.47 2.22
C ILE A 5 10.12 18.56 2.10
N ILE A 6 9.60 19.25 1.08
CA ILE A 6 8.15 19.28 0.79
C ILE A 6 7.64 17.86 0.55
N ARG A 7 8.29 17.11 -0.34
CA ARG A 7 7.91 15.72 -0.67
C ARG A 7 7.92 14.83 0.56
N ALA A 8 8.89 14.97 1.47
CA ALA A 8 8.96 14.18 2.69
C ALA A 8 7.77 14.43 3.65
N TYR A 9 7.32 15.69 3.80
CA TYR A 9 6.11 15.99 4.58
C TYR A 9 4.86 15.42 3.93
N LEU A 10 4.72 15.61 2.62
CA LEU A 10 3.56 15.15 1.88
C LEU A 10 3.49 13.61 1.85
N TRP A 11 4.64 12.93 1.76
CA TRP A 11 4.75 11.47 1.90
C TRP A 11 4.16 10.98 3.22
N GLN A 12 4.54 11.60 4.34
CA GLN A 12 3.98 11.26 5.64
C GLN A 12 2.46 11.47 5.69
N ASP A 13 1.95 12.51 5.04
CA ASP A 13 0.51 12.72 4.94
C ASP A 13 -0.18 11.65 4.08
N VAL A 14 0.40 11.21 2.96
CA VAL A 14 -0.16 10.12 2.14
C VAL A 14 -0.29 8.84 2.99
N VAL A 15 0.77 8.45 3.70
CA VAL A 15 0.75 7.28 4.60
C VAL A 15 -0.31 7.45 5.70
N ARG A 16 -0.29 8.59 6.39
CA ARG A 16 -1.18 8.85 7.53
C ARG A 16 -2.66 8.91 7.13
N LEU A 17 -2.97 9.50 5.98
CA LEU A 17 -4.35 9.76 5.55
C LEU A 17 -4.99 8.57 4.84
N GLY A 18 -4.21 7.70 4.19
CA GLY A 18 -4.73 6.53 3.48
C GLY A 18 -4.45 5.17 4.13
N PHE A 19 -3.33 5.03 4.85
CA PHE A 19 -2.77 3.72 5.22
C PHE A 19 -2.53 3.54 6.72
N CYS A 20 -3.05 4.44 7.56
CA CYS A 20 -2.99 4.34 9.03
C CYS A 20 -4.40 4.30 9.66
N PRO A 21 -5.17 3.22 9.45
CA PRO A 21 -6.39 2.97 10.24
C PRO A 21 -6.05 2.92 11.74
N ALA A 22 -6.91 3.50 12.58
CA ALA A 22 -6.57 3.75 13.98
C ALA A 22 -7.00 2.59 14.89
N SER A 23 -8.24 2.13 14.75
CA SER A 23 -8.81 1.07 15.58
C SER A 23 -8.81 -0.29 14.87
N THR A 24 -9.03 -1.38 15.62
CA THR A 24 -9.26 -2.72 15.04
C THR A 24 -10.48 -2.72 14.11
N VAL A 25 -11.52 -1.94 14.43
CA VAL A 25 -12.71 -1.79 13.59
C VAL A 25 -12.34 -1.11 12.26
N ASP A 26 -11.58 -0.02 12.32
CA ASP A 26 -11.13 0.68 11.10
C ASP A 26 -10.26 -0.23 10.21
N LYS A 27 -9.38 -1.02 10.83
CA LYS A 27 -8.52 -1.98 10.13
C LYS A 27 -9.35 -3.06 9.43
N LYS A 28 -10.34 -3.64 10.12
CA LYS A 28 -11.25 -4.62 9.52
C LYS A 28 -12.04 -4.02 8.36
N THR A 29 -12.57 -2.80 8.53
CA THR A 29 -13.26 -2.07 7.45
C THR A 29 -12.35 -1.84 6.25
N TRP A 30 -11.10 -1.42 6.50
CA TRP A 30 -10.11 -1.21 5.44
C TRP A 30 -9.84 -2.52 4.69
N LEU A 31 -9.57 -3.61 5.40
CA LEU A 31 -9.27 -4.92 4.80
C LEU A 31 -10.47 -5.49 4.03
N ARG A 32 -11.68 -5.29 4.53
CA ARG A 32 -12.90 -5.70 3.82
C ARG A 32 -13.06 -4.95 2.50
N GLN A 33 -12.90 -3.62 2.52
CA GLN A 33 -12.93 -2.81 1.30
C GLN A 33 -11.80 -3.23 0.35
N TYR A 34 -10.64 -3.60 0.87
CA TYR A 34 -9.53 -4.10 0.09
C TYR A 34 -9.92 -5.38 -0.65
N CYS A 35 -10.40 -6.41 0.06
CA CYS A 35 -10.85 -7.66 -0.54
C CYS A 35 -11.93 -7.42 -1.60
N MET A 36 -12.91 -6.57 -1.30
CA MET A 36 -13.96 -6.19 -2.26
C MET A 36 -13.37 -5.54 -3.51
N SER A 37 -12.40 -4.65 -3.36
CA SER A 37 -11.82 -3.94 -4.50
C SER A 37 -10.99 -4.83 -5.44
N LEU A 38 -10.46 -5.97 -4.95
CA LEU A 38 -9.60 -6.85 -5.75
C LEU A 38 -10.35 -7.47 -6.91
N LYS A 39 -11.61 -7.88 -6.69
CA LYS A 39 -12.42 -8.54 -7.72
C LYS A 39 -12.56 -7.67 -8.97
N ASP A 40 -13.05 -6.44 -8.78
CA ASP A 40 -13.33 -5.52 -9.89
C ASP A 40 -12.04 -4.96 -10.50
N PHE A 41 -11.01 -4.74 -9.67
CA PHE A 41 -9.75 -4.18 -10.13
C PHE A 41 -8.89 -5.19 -10.90
N TRP A 42 -8.87 -6.46 -10.46
CA TRP A 42 -8.16 -7.56 -11.11
C TRP A 42 -8.99 -8.32 -12.15
N GLU A 43 -10.30 -8.08 -12.21
CA GLU A 43 -11.25 -8.82 -13.07
C GLU A 43 -11.28 -10.32 -12.79
N VAL A 44 -11.26 -10.70 -11.51
CA VAL A 44 -11.35 -12.10 -11.08
C VAL A 44 -12.78 -12.50 -10.72
N GLU A 45 -13.10 -13.80 -10.77
CA GLU A 45 -14.48 -14.28 -10.64
C GLU A 45 -15.04 -14.17 -9.22
N SER A 46 -14.19 -14.32 -8.19
CA SER A 46 -14.61 -14.29 -6.78
C SER A 46 -13.79 -13.32 -5.96
N TYR A 47 -14.42 -12.79 -4.90
CA TYR A 47 -13.71 -12.02 -3.89
C TYR A 47 -12.78 -12.93 -3.08
N PRO A 48 -11.62 -12.43 -2.62
CA PRO A 48 -10.87 -13.07 -1.55
C PRO A 48 -11.75 -13.26 -0.31
N PRO A 49 -11.42 -14.23 0.57
CA PRO A 49 -12.08 -14.38 1.85
C PRO A 49 -12.03 -13.08 2.69
N GLU A 50 -13.03 -12.90 3.54
CA GLU A 50 -13.06 -11.83 4.54
C GLU A 50 -11.88 -11.99 5.53
N PRO A 51 -11.37 -10.89 6.09
CA PRO A 51 -10.23 -10.95 7.01
C PRO A 51 -10.60 -11.62 8.33
N ASP A 52 -9.72 -12.52 8.79
CA ASP A 52 -9.88 -13.25 10.04
C ASP A 52 -9.20 -12.52 11.20
N LEU A 53 -9.78 -12.66 12.41
CA LEU A 53 -9.13 -12.23 13.64
C LEU A 53 -8.54 -13.45 14.34
N LEU A 54 -7.22 -13.51 14.41
CA LEU A 54 -6.49 -14.61 15.07
C LEU A 54 -6.61 -14.52 16.59
N SER A 55 -6.33 -15.63 17.27
CA SER A 55 -6.37 -15.74 18.73
C SER A 55 -5.47 -14.72 19.46
N ASN A 56 -4.36 -14.32 18.82
CA ASN A 56 -3.43 -13.31 19.30
C ASN A 56 -3.82 -11.86 18.95
N GLN A 57 -5.07 -11.62 18.52
CA GLN A 57 -5.60 -10.33 18.06
C GLN A 57 -4.97 -9.77 16.78
N ALA A 58 -4.10 -10.54 16.10
CA ALA A 58 -3.63 -10.17 14.78
C ALA A 58 -4.74 -10.36 13.74
N LEU A 59 -4.74 -9.52 12.71
CA LEU A 59 -5.64 -9.66 11.56
C LEU A 59 -4.93 -10.49 10.49
N GLN A 60 -5.62 -11.46 9.92
CA GLN A 60 -5.12 -12.25 8.80
C GLN A 60 -5.96 -11.96 7.56
N ILE A 61 -5.30 -11.77 6.43
CA ILE A 61 -5.92 -11.74 5.12
C ILE A 61 -5.23 -12.77 4.24
N LYS A 62 -6.04 -13.54 3.51
CA LYS A 62 -5.57 -14.52 2.54
C LYS A 62 -6.04 -14.12 1.16
N ILE A 63 -5.10 -13.94 0.25
CA ILE A 63 -5.37 -13.68 -1.15
C ILE A 63 -5.11 -15.00 -1.87
N ASN A 64 -6.14 -15.86 -1.86
CA ASN A 64 -6.09 -17.16 -2.49
C ASN A 64 -6.41 -17.01 -3.98
N LYS A 65 -5.70 -17.75 -4.83
CA LYS A 65 -5.98 -17.80 -6.26
C LYS A 65 -6.01 -16.42 -6.90
N ALA A 66 -4.93 -15.66 -6.78
CA ALA A 66 -4.64 -14.67 -7.81
C ALA A 66 -4.42 -15.45 -9.13
N THR A 67 -5.51 -15.83 -9.79
CA THR A 67 -5.58 -16.68 -10.99
C THR A 67 -4.68 -16.18 -12.12
N ILE A 68 -4.29 -14.92 -12.02
CA ILE A 68 -3.39 -14.17 -12.91
C ILE A 68 -1.92 -14.60 -12.75
N ILE A 69 -1.48 -15.01 -11.55
CA ILE A 69 -0.04 -15.28 -11.27
C ILE A 69 0.23 -16.63 -10.60
N GLY A 70 -0.80 -17.35 -10.13
CA GLY A 70 -0.64 -18.66 -9.48
C GLY A 70 0.03 -18.59 -8.10
N LEU A 71 -0.08 -17.45 -7.41
CA LEU A 71 0.45 -17.24 -6.07
C LEU A 71 -0.69 -17.08 -5.07
N ASP A 72 -0.53 -17.72 -3.92
CA ASP A 72 -1.32 -17.44 -2.72
C ASP A 72 -0.52 -16.51 -1.81
N ILE A 73 -1.19 -15.50 -1.26
CA ILE A 73 -0.54 -14.51 -0.37
C ILE A 73 -1.26 -14.49 0.96
N ASP A 74 -0.52 -14.85 2.02
CA ASP A 74 -1.01 -14.81 3.39
C ASP A 74 -0.35 -13.65 4.13
N CYS A 75 -1.14 -12.67 4.58
CA CYS A 75 -0.64 -11.51 5.31
C CYS A 75 -1.21 -11.49 6.73
N THR A 76 -0.32 -11.40 7.72
CA THR A 76 -0.66 -11.30 9.15
C THR A 76 -0.23 -9.94 9.69
N ILE A 77 -1.20 -9.18 10.19
CA ILE A 77 -1.04 -7.79 10.63
C ILE A 77 -1.19 -7.73 12.15
N HIS A 78 -0.12 -7.35 12.84
CA HIS A 78 -0.12 -7.13 14.28
C HIS A 78 -0.36 -5.65 14.63
N SER A 79 0.22 -4.73 13.86
CA SER A 79 0.06 -3.28 14.04
C SER A 79 0.24 -2.55 12.70
N ASN A 80 0.21 -1.22 12.69
CA ASN A 80 0.51 -0.42 11.48
C ASN A 80 1.99 -0.44 11.09
N THR A 81 2.83 -1.11 11.88
CA THR A 81 4.30 -1.13 11.76
C THR A 81 4.91 -2.52 11.99
N LYS A 82 4.06 -3.53 12.25
CA LYS A 82 4.46 -4.92 12.43
C LYS A 82 3.52 -5.84 11.67
N PHE A 83 4.03 -6.52 10.66
CA PHE A 83 3.30 -7.47 9.84
C PHE A 83 4.24 -8.42 9.12
N ASN A 84 3.70 -9.57 8.72
CA ASN A 84 4.35 -10.45 7.77
C ASN A 84 3.45 -10.70 6.56
N ALA A 85 4.05 -10.96 5.41
CA ALA A 85 3.37 -11.45 4.23
C ALA A 85 4.18 -12.61 3.64
N GLN A 86 3.51 -13.74 3.42
CA GLN A 86 4.10 -14.95 2.84
C GLN A 86 3.52 -15.16 1.45
N PHE A 87 4.41 -15.46 0.50
CA PHE A 87 4.06 -15.77 -0.88
C PHE A 87 4.27 -17.26 -1.08
N LEU A 88 3.18 -17.97 -1.32
CA LEU A 88 3.16 -19.40 -1.52
C LEU A 88 2.90 -19.67 -3.00
N PHE A 89 3.71 -20.55 -3.59
CA PHE A 89 3.55 -20.97 -4.98
C PHE A 89 3.17 -22.44 -5.05
N SER A 90 2.14 -22.72 -5.85
CA SER A 90 1.54 -24.05 -5.97
C SER A 90 1.57 -24.47 -7.44
N PRO A 91 2.69 -25.06 -7.93
CA PRO A 91 2.72 -25.64 -9.25
C PRO A 91 1.72 -26.80 -9.31
N SER A 92 0.99 -26.91 -10.43
CA SER A 92 -0.16 -27.80 -10.59
C SER A 92 0.04 -29.20 -10.00
N GLY A 93 -0.69 -29.51 -8.92
CA GLY A 93 -0.74 -30.85 -8.30
C GLY A 93 0.19 -31.08 -7.11
N ASN A 94 1.04 -30.11 -6.73
CA ASN A 94 1.91 -30.20 -5.57
C ASN A 94 1.42 -29.36 -4.39
N ASP A 95 1.89 -29.70 -3.18
CA ASP A 95 1.70 -28.86 -2.00
C ASP A 95 2.33 -27.48 -2.22
N PRO A 96 1.67 -26.39 -1.77
CA PRO A 96 2.24 -25.05 -1.84
C PRO A 96 3.60 -24.99 -1.15
N PHE A 97 4.59 -24.38 -1.79
CA PHE A 97 5.87 -24.08 -1.13
C PHE A 97 6.06 -22.59 -0.95
N LEU A 98 6.81 -22.24 0.10
CA LEU A 98 7.13 -20.87 0.44
C LEU A 98 8.15 -20.31 -0.56
N MET A 99 7.72 -19.33 -1.36
CA MET A 99 8.57 -18.64 -2.32
C MET A 99 9.29 -17.46 -1.69
N TRP A 100 8.56 -16.65 -0.91
CA TRP A 100 9.12 -15.43 -0.32
C TRP A 100 8.37 -15.01 0.95
N ILE A 101 9.08 -14.31 1.83
CA ILE A 101 8.52 -13.70 3.05
C ILE A 101 8.94 -12.23 3.09
N HIS A 102 7.95 -11.36 3.32
CA HIS A 102 8.16 -10.01 3.84
C HIS A 102 7.89 -10.04 5.34
N ASP A 103 8.88 -9.76 6.16
CA ASP A 103 8.71 -9.65 7.62
C ASP A 103 9.17 -8.28 8.08
N MET A 104 8.23 -7.50 8.63
CA MET A 104 8.46 -6.15 9.12
C MET A 104 8.13 -6.07 10.60
N ASP A 105 9.10 -5.61 11.38
CA ASP A 105 8.95 -5.34 12.81
C ASP A 105 9.74 -4.08 13.19
N ASP A 106 9.03 -2.98 13.43
CA ASP A 106 9.64 -1.70 13.77
C ASP A 106 10.17 -1.61 15.22
N SER A 107 10.00 -2.67 16.02
CA SER A 107 10.51 -2.74 17.39
C SER A 107 12.04 -2.88 17.49
N TYR A 108 12.72 -3.31 16.41
CA TYR A 108 14.18 -3.46 16.39
C TYR A 108 14.88 -2.20 15.86
N PHE A 109 14.65 -1.86 14.59
CA PHE A 109 15.24 -0.69 13.96
C PHE A 109 14.17 0.05 13.15
N SER A 110 13.77 1.22 13.64
CA SER A 110 12.88 2.12 12.92
C SER A 110 13.57 3.46 12.70
N PHE A 111 13.65 3.89 11.45
CA PHE A 111 14.15 5.22 11.16
C PHE A 111 13.14 6.26 11.67
N PRO A 112 13.54 7.19 12.55
CA PRO A 112 12.60 8.06 13.25
C PRO A 112 12.17 9.25 12.37
N ASN A 113 11.52 8.94 11.24
CA ASN A 113 11.10 9.89 10.20
C ASN A 113 10.42 11.14 10.78
N GLN A 114 9.47 10.95 11.69
CA GLN A 114 8.73 12.05 12.28
C GLN A 114 9.61 12.93 13.19
N LYS A 115 10.52 12.34 13.97
CA LYS A 115 11.46 13.12 14.81
C LYS A 115 12.44 13.91 13.94
N LEU A 116 12.93 13.32 12.85
CA LEU A 116 13.78 14.01 11.88
C LEU A 116 13.05 15.20 11.27
N LEU A 117 11.85 14.99 10.73
CA LEU A 117 11.03 16.07 10.17
C LEU A 117 10.71 17.13 11.23
N THR A 118 10.47 16.74 12.48
CA THR A 118 10.23 17.68 13.58
C THR A 118 11.48 18.48 13.97
N SER A 119 12.67 17.91 13.82
CA SER A 119 13.92 18.66 14.00
C SER A 119 14.17 19.65 12.84
N ILE A 120 13.89 19.23 11.60
CA ILE A 120 14.00 20.06 10.38
C ILE A 120 12.95 21.18 10.35
N ASN A 121 11.76 20.93 10.91
CA ASN A 121 10.64 21.88 11.11
C ASN A 121 11.10 23.22 11.69
N SER A 122 12.13 23.20 12.55
CA SER A 122 12.66 24.41 13.21
C SER A 122 13.62 25.25 12.35
N ARG A 123 14.21 24.67 11.30
CA ARG A 123 15.29 25.32 10.52
C ARG A 123 14.92 25.61 9.07
N ASN A 124 14.21 24.71 8.39
CA ASN A 124 14.00 24.78 6.92
C ASN A 124 12.53 24.76 6.48
N GLY A 125 11.59 24.83 7.44
CA GLY A 125 10.15 25.00 7.21
C GLY A 125 9.31 23.79 7.65
N ASN A 126 7.97 23.93 7.61
CA ASN A 126 7.05 23.01 8.24
C ASN A 126 5.94 22.43 7.35
N ARG A 127 5.17 21.47 7.89
CA ARG A 127 4.02 20.86 7.18
C ARG A 127 3.08 21.90 6.59
N ARG A 128 2.76 22.98 7.30
CA ARG A 128 1.86 24.04 6.81
C ARG A 128 2.43 24.70 5.55
N THR A 129 3.74 24.96 5.52
CA THR A 129 4.44 25.46 4.34
C THR A 129 4.41 24.44 3.19
N ALA A 130 4.71 23.16 3.48
CA ALA A 130 4.68 22.10 2.47
C ALA A 130 3.29 21.95 1.81
N VAL A 131 2.20 22.04 2.58
CA VAL A 131 0.83 22.01 2.04
C VAL A 131 0.50 23.25 1.21
N ARG A 132 1.03 24.42 1.57
CA ARG A 132 0.85 25.66 0.78
C ARG A 132 1.60 25.62 -0.55
N GLU A 133 2.74 24.95 -0.57
CA GLU A 133 3.60 24.79 -1.77
C GLU A 133 3.29 23.50 -2.53
N LEU A 134 2.24 22.76 -2.14
CA LEU A 134 1.84 21.50 -2.76
C LEU A 134 1.45 21.70 -4.23
N THR A 135 2.19 21.03 -5.11
CA THR A 135 1.84 20.88 -6.53
C THR A 135 1.34 19.47 -6.83
N THR A 136 0.59 19.32 -7.93
CA THR A 136 0.16 18.01 -8.42
C THR A 136 1.36 17.10 -8.73
N ASP A 137 2.46 17.66 -9.25
CA ASP A 137 3.68 16.90 -9.53
C ASP A 137 4.37 16.39 -8.26
N ASN A 138 4.26 17.13 -7.13
CA ASN A 138 4.74 16.60 -5.85
C ASN A 138 3.97 15.34 -5.47
N ILE A 139 2.63 15.36 -5.59
CA ILE A 139 1.80 14.20 -5.27
C ILE A 139 2.07 13.05 -6.23
N ARG A 140 2.12 13.31 -7.54
CA ARG A 140 2.44 12.29 -8.54
C ARG A 140 3.77 11.59 -8.25
N SER A 141 4.82 12.37 -7.95
CA SER A 141 6.13 11.83 -7.58
C SER A 141 6.09 10.98 -6.30
N ILE A 142 5.27 11.36 -5.32
CA ILE A 142 5.11 10.59 -4.08
C ILE A 142 4.35 9.31 -4.34
N ILE A 143 3.25 9.35 -5.09
CA ILE A 143 2.49 8.15 -5.44
C ILE A 143 3.38 7.18 -6.22
N ASP A 144 4.17 7.69 -7.18
CA ASP A 144 5.18 6.91 -7.89
C ASP A 144 6.16 6.24 -6.91
N GLY A 145 6.86 7.01 -6.07
CA GLY A 145 7.88 6.45 -5.17
C GLY A 145 7.35 5.64 -3.98
N LEU A 146 6.07 5.79 -3.60
CA LEU A 146 5.47 5.15 -2.43
C LEU A 146 4.72 3.86 -2.78
N LEU A 147 4.01 3.87 -3.90
CA LEU A 147 3.00 2.84 -4.23
C LEU A 147 3.29 2.11 -5.54
N LEU A 148 3.93 2.76 -6.52
CA LEU A 148 4.01 2.27 -7.90
C LEU A 148 5.44 1.84 -8.29
N HIS A 149 6.44 2.46 -7.70
CA HIS A 149 7.84 2.17 -7.90
C HIS A 149 8.60 2.40 -6.58
N PRO A 150 8.35 1.59 -5.55
CA PRO A 150 9.02 1.73 -4.26
C PRO A 150 10.54 1.68 -4.44
N ALA A 151 11.30 2.53 -3.77
CA ALA A 151 12.77 2.59 -3.94
C ALA A 151 13.46 1.24 -3.70
N VAL A 152 12.94 0.45 -2.75
CA VAL A 152 13.41 -0.91 -2.44
C VAL A 152 12.31 -1.89 -2.79
N HIS A 153 12.44 -2.55 -3.94
CA HIS A 153 11.45 -3.48 -4.45
C HIS A 153 12.09 -4.73 -5.07
N MET A 154 11.29 -5.79 -5.12
CA MET A 154 11.58 -7.02 -5.84
C MET A 154 10.81 -7.03 -7.15
N HIS A 155 11.45 -7.52 -8.22
CA HIS A 155 10.75 -7.86 -9.45
C HIS A 155 10.26 -9.31 -9.39
N LEU A 156 8.97 -9.52 -9.66
CA LEU A 156 8.44 -10.85 -9.95
C LEU A 156 8.26 -10.97 -11.46
N ILE A 157 8.87 -12.00 -12.05
CA ILE A 157 8.67 -12.31 -13.46
C ILE A 157 7.30 -12.96 -13.58
N SER A 158 6.36 -12.21 -14.15
CA SER A 158 5.01 -12.70 -14.41
C SER A 158 5.03 -13.77 -15.50
N PRO A 159 4.26 -14.87 -15.37
CA PRO A 159 4.04 -15.81 -16.46
C PRO A 159 3.14 -15.25 -17.57
N ILE A 160 2.48 -14.11 -17.32
CA ILE A 160 1.75 -13.32 -18.32
C ILE A 160 2.75 -12.31 -18.91
N GLU A 161 3.03 -12.42 -20.22
CA GLU A 161 4.03 -11.62 -20.93
C GLU A 161 3.86 -10.10 -20.72
N ASP A 162 4.98 -9.39 -20.59
CA ASP A 162 5.16 -7.93 -20.40
C ASP A 162 4.61 -7.28 -19.10
N HIS A 163 4.05 -8.05 -18.16
CA HIS A 163 3.64 -7.50 -16.87
C HIS A 163 4.80 -7.43 -15.85
N GLU A 164 5.39 -6.24 -15.70
CA GLU A 164 6.43 -6.01 -14.69
C GLU A 164 5.84 -5.80 -13.28
N ILE A 165 5.78 -6.88 -12.51
CA ILE A 165 5.34 -6.87 -11.12
C ILE A 165 6.48 -6.38 -10.23
N ARG A 166 6.20 -5.38 -9.38
CA ARG A 166 7.15 -4.86 -8.39
C ARG A 166 6.55 -4.97 -7.00
N ILE A 167 7.19 -5.72 -6.11
CA ILE A 167 6.74 -5.89 -4.73
C ILE A 167 7.59 -5.02 -3.82
N GLY A 168 6.97 -4.07 -3.11
CA GLY A 168 7.67 -3.13 -2.24
C GLY A 168 8.27 -3.75 -0.99
N SER A 169 9.47 -4.34 -1.11
CA SER A 169 10.22 -4.95 0.01
C SER A 169 10.70 -3.96 1.08
N GLY A 170 10.68 -2.65 0.80
CA GLY A 170 10.96 -1.60 1.80
C GLY A 170 9.72 -1.04 2.50
N ILE A 171 8.52 -1.55 2.21
CA ILE A 171 7.28 -0.99 2.77
C ILE A 171 7.06 -1.51 4.20
N GLY A 172 7.11 -0.59 5.16
CA GLY A 172 6.94 -0.91 6.58
C GLY A 172 5.48 -0.90 7.09
N ASN A 173 4.54 -0.40 6.29
CA ASN A 173 3.13 -0.31 6.66
C ASN A 173 2.30 -1.39 5.92
N PRO A 174 1.53 -2.25 6.62
CA PRO A 174 0.81 -3.35 6.00
C PRO A 174 -0.28 -2.92 5.02
N PHE A 175 -0.96 -1.81 5.30
CA PHE A 175 -2.05 -1.31 4.45
C PHE A 175 -1.51 -0.69 3.16
N GLN A 176 -0.38 0.02 3.25
CA GLN A 176 0.37 0.48 2.09
C GLN A 176 0.89 -0.72 1.28
N PHE A 177 1.43 -1.74 1.95
CA PHE A 177 1.95 -2.95 1.29
C PHE A 177 0.84 -3.68 0.53
N LEU A 178 -0.30 -3.93 1.17
CA LEU A 178 -1.47 -4.55 0.53
C LEU A 178 -1.94 -3.73 -0.67
N PHE A 179 -1.98 -2.39 -0.55
CA PHE A 179 -2.37 -1.53 -1.67
C PHE A 179 -1.36 -1.59 -2.83
N ASN A 180 -0.06 -1.63 -2.54
CA ASN A 180 1.00 -1.87 -3.52
C ASN A 180 0.77 -3.22 -4.24
N LEU A 181 0.41 -4.29 -3.52
CA LEU A 181 0.03 -5.57 -4.14
C LEU A 181 -1.19 -5.44 -5.04
N ARG A 182 -2.26 -4.77 -4.59
CA ARG A 182 -3.45 -4.53 -5.43
C ARG A 182 -3.08 -3.87 -6.74
N TYR A 183 -2.21 -2.86 -6.70
CA TYR A 183 -1.75 -2.16 -7.90
C TYR A 183 -0.92 -3.07 -8.81
N HIS A 184 0.12 -3.70 -8.26
CA HIS A 184 1.12 -4.43 -9.03
C HIS A 184 0.69 -5.79 -9.52
N LEU A 185 -0.36 -6.39 -8.94
CA LEU A 185 -0.91 -7.65 -9.41
C LEU A 185 -2.08 -7.47 -10.37
N CYS A 186 -2.53 -6.24 -10.60
CA CYS A 186 -3.50 -5.95 -11.65
C CYS A 186 -2.81 -6.09 -13.01
N PRO A 187 -3.27 -6.95 -13.92
CA PRO A 187 -2.59 -7.19 -15.20
C PRO A 187 -2.87 -6.08 -16.23
N ILE A 188 -3.95 -5.32 -16.07
CA ILE A 188 -4.44 -4.34 -17.04
C ILE A 188 -3.71 -2.99 -16.87
N GLN A 189 -2.90 -2.61 -17.86
CA GLN A 189 -2.07 -1.40 -17.81
C GLN A 189 -2.91 -0.11 -17.75
N GLU A 190 -4.02 -0.05 -18.48
CA GLU A 190 -4.91 1.11 -18.55
C GLU A 190 -5.54 1.38 -17.18
N LYS A 191 -5.97 0.34 -16.46
CA LYS A 191 -6.47 0.46 -15.08
C LYS A 191 -5.40 0.95 -14.13
N ARG A 192 -4.17 0.43 -14.25
CA ARG A 192 -3.01 0.90 -13.47
C ARG A 192 -2.70 2.38 -13.74
N ALA A 193 -2.79 2.83 -14.99
CA ALA A 193 -2.59 4.24 -15.35
C ALA A 193 -3.71 5.14 -14.80
N ALA A 194 -4.97 4.73 -14.96
CA ALA A 194 -6.12 5.48 -14.45
C ALA A 194 -6.14 5.54 -12.91
N GLU A 195 -5.76 4.45 -12.24
CA GLU A 195 -5.64 4.40 -10.79
C GLU A 195 -4.57 5.37 -10.27
N LYS A 196 -3.44 5.51 -10.96
CA LYS A 196 -2.42 6.50 -10.60
C LYS A 196 -3.00 7.91 -10.58
N GLU A 197 -3.69 8.32 -11.64
CA GLU A 197 -4.24 9.68 -11.72
C GLU A 197 -5.35 9.89 -10.69
N ARG A 198 -6.22 8.89 -10.47
CA ARG A 198 -7.22 8.94 -9.38
C ARG A 198 -6.57 9.14 -8.01
N LEU A 199 -5.49 8.40 -7.72
CA LEU A 199 -4.76 8.53 -6.45
C LEU A 199 -4.17 9.94 -6.28
N VAL A 200 -3.61 10.52 -7.35
CA VAL A 200 -3.08 11.88 -7.32
C VAL A 200 -4.16 12.88 -6.93
N GLU A 201 -5.36 12.78 -7.50
CA GLU A 201 -6.47 13.68 -7.21
C GLU A 201 -6.98 13.54 -5.76
N ILE A 202 -7.25 12.30 -5.32
CA ILE A 202 -7.80 12.09 -3.97
C ILE A 202 -6.81 12.52 -2.89
N PHE A 203 -5.51 12.24 -3.06
CA PHE A 203 -4.49 12.62 -2.07
C PHE A 203 -4.25 14.13 -2.09
N ALA A 204 -4.23 14.77 -3.26
CA ALA A 204 -4.12 16.23 -3.33
C ALA A 204 -5.28 16.92 -2.57
N LYS A 205 -6.51 16.41 -2.70
CA LYS A 205 -7.68 16.91 -1.95
C LYS A 205 -7.56 16.62 -0.45
N ALA A 206 -7.25 15.38 -0.09
CA ALA A 206 -7.17 14.93 1.30
C ALA A 206 -6.07 15.66 2.09
N ILE A 207 -4.91 15.90 1.49
CA ILE A 207 -3.79 16.61 2.14
C ILE A 207 -4.13 18.07 2.40
N ARG A 208 -4.75 18.76 1.43
CA ARG A 208 -5.20 20.15 1.57
C ARG A 208 -6.27 20.28 2.65
N GLY A 209 -7.23 19.36 2.68
CA GLY A 209 -8.28 19.31 3.72
C GLY A 209 -7.81 18.75 5.06
N ASN A 210 -6.64 18.11 5.11
CA ASN A 210 -6.19 17.28 6.23
C ASN A 210 -7.25 16.26 6.70
N VAL A 211 -7.93 15.64 5.73
CA VAL A 211 -9.03 14.68 5.97
C VAL A 211 -8.56 13.27 5.63
N LYS A 212 -8.87 12.30 6.51
CA LYS A 212 -8.61 10.88 6.21
C LYS A 212 -9.43 10.45 5.00
N ILE A 213 -8.82 9.64 4.12
CA ILE A 213 -9.53 9.08 2.98
C ILE A 213 -10.30 7.85 3.46
N PRO A 214 -11.65 7.80 3.30
CA PRO A 214 -12.41 6.61 3.61
C PRO A 214 -11.92 5.41 2.77
N PRO A 215 -11.86 4.18 3.31
CA PRO A 215 -11.36 3.04 2.54
C PRO A 215 -12.15 2.77 1.24
N CYS A 216 -13.46 3.03 1.23
CA CYS A 216 -14.28 2.92 0.02
C CYS A 216 -13.88 3.92 -1.07
N GLU A 217 -13.44 5.13 -0.70
CA GLU A 217 -12.92 6.11 -1.66
C GLU A 217 -11.48 5.76 -2.07
N LEU A 218 -10.64 5.32 -1.13
CA LEU A 218 -9.25 4.94 -1.41
C LEU A 218 -9.16 3.77 -2.38
N MET A 219 -10.13 2.85 -2.34
CA MET A 219 -10.14 1.61 -3.13
C MET A 219 -11.22 1.58 -4.22
N ALA A 220 -11.83 2.73 -4.49
CA ALA A 220 -12.77 2.88 -5.59
C ALA A 220 -12.11 2.50 -6.93
N GLN A 221 -12.93 2.02 -7.87
CA GLN A 221 -12.45 1.74 -9.21
C GLN A 221 -12.15 3.06 -9.94
N PRO A 222 -11.04 3.12 -10.71
CA PRO A 222 -10.81 4.25 -11.61
C PRO A 222 -11.90 4.27 -12.70
N GLN A 223 -12.38 5.48 -13.02
CA GLN A 223 -13.34 5.71 -14.10
C GLN A 223 -12.64 5.76 -15.45
#